data_AF-A0A946US84-F1
#
_entry.id   AF-A0A946US84-F1
#
_cell.length_a   1.000
_cell.length_b   1.000
_cell.length_c   1.000
_cell.angle_alpha   90.00
_cell.angle_beta   90.00
_cell.angle_gamma   90.00
#
_symmetry.space_group_name_H-M   'P 1'
#
loop_
_entity.id
_entity.type
_entity.pdbx_description
1 polymer ?
#
loop_
_entity_poly.entity_id
_entity_poly.type
_entity_poly.pdbx_seq_one_letter_code
_entity_poly.pdbx_strand_id
1 'polypeptide(L)' 'GCKQVKFFGQVLPKAKLVTYQIDIKRVISRKLTMAIADGSMSVDGREIYTADDLRVGLFTSTDDF' A
#
# COMPACT_ATOMS: atom_id res chain seq x y z
N GLY A 1 4.15 1.31 7.42
CA GLY A 1 4.26 -0.11 7.84
C GLY A 1 3.02 -0.88 7.40
N CYS A 2 2.98 -2.20 7.55
CA CYS A 2 1.80 -3.01 7.23
C CYS A 2 1.74 -4.28 8.09
N LYS A 3 0.61 -4.99 8.08
CA LYS A 3 0.43 -6.24 8.85
C LYS A 3 0.98 -7.44 8.08
N GLN A 4 0.56 -7.60 6.84
CA GLN A 4 0.95 -8.73 6.00
C GLN A 4 1.15 -8.26 4.56
N VAL A 5 2.19 -8.80 3.92
CA VAL A 5 2.40 -8.66 2.48
C VAL A 5 2.55 -10.05 1.91
N LYS A 6 1.88 -10.32 0.79
CA LYS A 6 2.03 -11.57 0.04
C LYS A 6 2.55 -11.25 -1.35
N PHE A 7 3.60 -11.97 -1.72
CA PHE A 7 4.15 -11.97 -3.08
C PHE A 7 3.90 -13.34 -3.69
N PHE A 8 3.05 -13.41 -4.71
CA PHE A 8 2.67 -14.66 -5.38
C PHE A 8 2.78 -14.58 -6.91
N GLY A 9 3.50 -13.56 -7.39
CA GLY A 9 3.88 -13.39 -8.78
C GLY A 9 5.11 -12.48 -8.87
N GLN A 10 5.40 -11.99 -10.07
CA GLN A 10 6.54 -11.10 -10.32
C GLN A 10 6.27 -10.21 -11.52
N VAL A 11 6.98 -9.07 -11.57
CA VAL A 11 7.03 -8.20 -12.75
C VAL A 11 8.25 -8.57 -13.58
N LEU A 12 8.03 -9.03 -14.81
CA LEU A 12 9.12 -9.32 -15.76
C LEU A 12 9.48 -8.07 -16.57
N PRO A 13 10.71 -7.94 -17.11
CA PRO A 13 11.11 -6.79 -17.91
C PRO A 13 10.25 -6.48 -19.14
N LYS A 14 9.51 -7.49 -19.64
CA LYS A 14 8.59 -7.37 -20.78
C LYS A 14 7.17 -6.94 -20.42
N ALA A 15 6.86 -6.81 -19.12
CA ALA A 15 5.55 -6.38 -18.66
C ALA A 15 5.27 -4.95 -19.10
N LYS A 16 4.01 -4.61 -19.35
CA LYS A 16 3.64 -3.31 -19.94
C LYS A 16 3.04 -2.36 -18.92
N LEU A 17 2.17 -2.85 -18.05
CA LEU A 17 1.45 -2.03 -17.10
C LEU A 17 1.39 -2.68 -15.72
N VAL A 18 1.79 -1.91 -14.71
CA VAL A 18 1.51 -2.22 -13.30
C VAL A 18 0.36 -1.35 -12.85
N THR A 19 -0.64 -1.96 -12.22
CA THR A 19 -1.80 -1.28 -11.65
C THR A 19 -1.82 -1.49 -10.15
N TYR A 20 -1.93 -0.40 -9.41
CA TYR A 20 -2.12 -0.41 -7.96
C TYR A 20 -3.57 -0.08 -7.66
N GLN A 21 -4.20 -0.90 -6.82
CA GLN A 21 -5.51 -0.62 -6.24
C GLN A 21 -5.34 -0.46 -4.74
N ILE A 22 -5.89 0.60 -4.17
CA ILE A 22 -5.79 0.93 -2.76
C ILE A 22 -7.20 1.17 -2.21
N ASP A 23 -7.58 0.35 -1.25
CA ASP A 23 -8.89 0.39 -0.61
C ASP A 23 -8.74 0.99 0.80
N ILE A 24 -9.12 2.27 0.93
CA ILE A 24 -9.01 3.01 2.18
C ILE A 24 -10.01 2.43 3.21
N LYS A 25 -9.49 1.77 4.24
CA LYS A 25 -10.28 1.23 5.35
C LYS A 25 -10.65 2.29 6.38
N ARG A 26 -9.69 3.15 6.73
CA ARG A 26 -9.87 4.15 7.79
C ARG A 26 -8.94 5.33 7.61
N VAL A 27 -9.47 6.53 7.82
CA VAL A 27 -8.69 7.76 7.98
C VAL A 27 -8.88 8.24 9.42
N ILE A 28 -7.78 8.55 10.10
CA ILE A 28 -7.73 9.06 11.46
C ILE A 28 -7.13 10.46 11.40
N SER A 29 -7.92 11.49 11.67
CA SER A 29 -7.47 12.89 11.67
C SER A 29 -7.63 13.46 13.08
N ARG A 30 -6.66 13.17 13.95
CA ARG A 30 -6.60 13.71 15.33
C ARG A 30 -5.28 14.47 15.52
N LYS A 31 -4.58 14.28 16.65
CA LYS A 31 -3.23 14.83 16.87
C LYS A 31 -2.22 14.33 15.83
N LEU A 32 -2.42 13.12 15.32
CA LEU A 32 -1.67 12.55 14.21
C LEU A 32 -2.65 12.19 13.09
N THR A 33 -2.33 12.58 11.86
CA THR A 33 -3.08 12.16 10.68
C THR A 33 -2.55 10.83 10.19
N MET A 34 -3.40 9.81 10.09
CA MET A 34 -3.02 8.46 9.65
C MET A 34 -4.08 7.87 8.74
N ALA A 35 -3.64 7.22 7.66
CA ALA A 35 -4.48 6.39 6.81
C ALA A 35 -4.13 4.91 6.99
N ILE A 36 -5.17 4.08 7.03
CA ILE A 36 -5.08 2.62 7.00
C ILE A 36 -5.81 2.11 5.76
N ALA A 37 -5.17 1.26 4.97
CA ALA A 37 -5.71 0.74 3.72
C ALA A 37 -5.30 -0.72 3.49
N ASP A 38 -6.06 -1.43 2.66
CA ASP A 38 -5.54 -2.60 1.97
C ASP A 38 -5.10 -2.19 0.57
N GLY A 39 -4.22 -2.98 -0.04
CA GLY A 39 -3.83 -2.75 -1.41
C GLY A 39 -3.54 -4.03 -2.17
N SER A 40 -3.78 -3.97 -3.46
CA SER A 40 -3.31 -5.01 -4.38
C SER A 40 -2.54 -4.40 -5.55
N MET A 41 -1.63 -5.19 -6.09
CA MET A 41 -0.85 -4.84 -7.27
C MET A 41 -1.06 -5.90 -8.33
N SER A 42 -1.41 -5.45 -9.52
CA SER A 42 -1.55 -6.28 -10.71
C SER A 42 -0.52 -5.93 -11.75
N VAL A 43 -0.07 -6.91 -12.53
CA VAL A 43 0.75 -6.72 -13.72
C VAL A 43 -0.02 -7.24 -14.93
N ASP A 44 -0.19 -6.39 -15.95
CA ASP A 44 -0.92 -6.70 -17.18
C ASP A 44 -2.31 -7.34 -16.91
N GLY A 45 -3.01 -6.83 -15.89
CA GLY A 45 -4.35 -7.29 -15.49
C GLY A 45 -4.39 -8.51 -14.55
N ARG A 46 -3.25 -9.10 -14.18
CA ARG A 46 -3.18 -10.21 -13.22
C ARG A 46 -2.67 -9.71 -11.87
N GLU A 47 -3.45 -9.91 -10.82
CA GLU A 47 -3.03 -9.64 -9.44
C GLU A 47 -1.86 -10.54 -9.04
N ILE A 48 -0.83 -9.94 -8.45
CA ILE A 48 0.40 -10.63 -8.05
C ILE A 48 0.84 -10.33 -6.62
N TYR A 49 0.46 -9.17 -6.06
CA TYR A 49 0.76 -8.79 -4.68
C TYR A 49 -0.50 -8.33 -3.95
N THR A 50 -0.55 -8.61 -2.65
CA THR A 50 -1.52 -8.01 -1.73
C THR A 50 -0.82 -7.50 -0.47
N ALA A 51 -1.36 -6.44 0.12
CA ALA A 51 -0.91 -5.90 1.38
C ALA A 51 -2.10 -5.56 2.28
N ASP A 52 -2.09 -6.12 3.49
CA ASP A 52 -3.14 -5.93 4.49
C ASP A 52 -2.71 -4.89 5.53
N ASP A 53 -3.64 -3.99 5.85
CA ASP A 53 -3.48 -2.93 6.85
C ASP A 53 -2.21 -2.09 6.64
N LEU A 54 -1.97 -1.63 5.41
CA LEU A 54 -1.02 -0.56 5.09
C LEU A 54 -1.31 0.65 5.98
N ARG A 55 -0.29 1.17 6.68
CA ARG A 55 -0.39 2.34 7.56
C ARG A 55 0.59 3.41 7.15
N VAL A 56 0.06 4.60 6.90
CA VAL A 56 0.83 5.81 6.56
C VAL A 56 0.37 6.95 7.46
N GLY A 57 1.33 7.58 8.14
CA GLY A 57 1.10 8.79 8.93
C GLY A 57 1.65 10.02 8.24
N LEU A 58 1.01 11.17 8.43
CA LEU A 58 1.55 12.48 8.07
C LEU A 58 2.06 13.17 9.33
N PHE A 59 3.29 13.69 9.26
CA PHE A 59 3.96 14.36 10.37
C PHE A 59 4.38 15.76 9.93
N THR A 60 4.26 16.74 10.81
CA THR A 60 4.62 18.14 10.53
C THR A 60 6.11 18.44 10.73
N SER A 61 6.82 17.58 11.46
CA SER A 61 8.29 17.49 11.51
C SER A 61 8.67 16.00 11.52
N THR A 62 9.82 15.69 10.95
CA THR A 62 10.40 14.33 10.93
C THR A 62 11.66 14.22 11.81
N ASP A 63 11.94 15.21 12.64
CA ASP A 63 13.20 15.28 13.43
C ASP A 63 13.29 14.17 14.50
N ASP A 64 12.16 13.63 14.93
CA ASP A 64 12.04 12.60 15.98
C ASP A 64 11.87 11.16 15.42
N PHE A 65 12.15 10.93 14.13
CA PHE A 65 12.05 9.61 13.48
C PHE A 65 13.38 8.85 13.36
#